data_AF-A0A3B9WY60-F1
#
_entry.id   AF-A0A3B9WY60-F1
#
_cell.length_a   1.000
_cell.length_b   1.000
_cell.length_c   1.000
_cell.angle_alpha   90.00
_cell.angle_beta   90.00
_cell.angle_gamma   90.00
#
_symmetry.space_group_name_H-M   'P 1'
#
loop_
_entity.id
_entity.type
_entity.pdbx_description
1 polymer ?
#
loop_
_entity_poly.entity_id
_entity_poly.type
_entity_poly.pdbx_seq_one_letter_code
_entity_poly.pdbx_strand_id
1 'polypeptide(L)'
;RQPGITATDIVLAITEFLRNQKVVSAYLEFFGEGASKLTIGDRATISNMTPEFGATAALFYIDEQTIDYLKITGREPEQVALVEKYAKQTGLWTDSLKDVEYERVLTFDLSSVGRNLAGPSNPHRRLATADLARSGIAVDLDKAKADEAAGLMPDGAVIIAAITSCTNTSNPRNVVAAGLIAKKANELGLVRKPWVKTSFAPGSKVAKLYLEDAGLLSELETLGFGIVGYACTTCNGMSGALDPVIQKEVVDRDLYTTAVLSGNRNFDGRIHPYAKQAFLASPPLVVAYAIAGTMRFDIEKDVLGLDKDGNEITLKDIWPSDEEIDSIVAASVKPEQFKTIYIPMFDLGKIEPSKSPLYDWDSDSTYIRRPPYWEGALAGERTMKGMRPLAVLGDNITTDHLSPSNAIQLSSAAGAYLDKMGVPEADFNSYATHRGDHLTAQRATFANPKLLNEMVKENGEVVQGSLARVEPEGTVMRMWEAIETYMGRSQPLIIVAGADYGQGSSRDWAAKGVRLAGVEVIAAEGFERIHRQNLVGMGVLPLQFEDGTTRITLGIDGTETFNVSGEIFPRAVLTLTIIRASGESVEVPMTCRLDTAEDVTVYDAGGVLQRFAQDFLENNAA
;
A
#
# COMPACT_ATOMS: atom_id res chain seq x y z
N ARG A 1 -11.71 -15.03 -21.15
CA ARG A 1 -10.42 -15.34 -20.52
C ARG A 1 -10.12 -16.82 -20.73
N GLN A 2 -8.85 -17.23 -20.69
CA GLN A 2 -8.50 -18.66 -20.74
C GLN A 2 -9.01 -19.37 -19.47
N PRO A 3 -9.32 -20.69 -19.53
CA PRO A 3 -9.69 -21.47 -18.35
C PRO A 3 -8.60 -21.46 -17.28
N GLY A 4 -9.01 -21.40 -16.01
CA GLY A 4 -8.08 -21.46 -14.86
C GLY A 4 -7.30 -20.18 -14.59
N ILE A 5 -7.62 -19.08 -15.28
CA ILE A 5 -7.05 -17.74 -15.05
C ILE A 5 -7.91 -16.96 -14.08
N THR A 6 -7.29 -16.44 -13.02
CA THR A 6 -7.98 -15.73 -11.93
C THR A 6 -8.16 -14.24 -12.22
N ALA A 7 -9.02 -13.57 -11.45
CA ALA A 7 -9.12 -12.12 -11.49
C ALA A 7 -7.80 -11.42 -11.14
N THR A 8 -7.00 -12.03 -10.26
CA THR A 8 -5.68 -11.51 -9.88
C THR A 8 -4.74 -11.51 -11.08
N ASP A 9 -4.72 -12.59 -11.86
CA ASP A 9 -3.88 -12.68 -13.06
C ASP A 9 -4.22 -11.59 -14.09
N ILE A 10 -5.52 -11.31 -14.25
CA ILE A 10 -6.03 -10.27 -15.14
C ILE A 10 -5.61 -8.89 -14.66
N VAL A 11 -5.83 -8.55 -13.38
CA VAL A 11 -5.51 -7.21 -12.88
C VAL A 11 -4.01 -6.93 -12.91
N LEU A 12 -3.16 -7.93 -12.65
CA LEU A 12 -1.70 -7.75 -12.75
C LEU A 12 -1.26 -7.43 -14.19
N ALA A 13 -1.87 -8.07 -15.19
CA ALA A 13 -1.65 -7.76 -16.62
C ALA A 13 -2.20 -6.40 -17.04
N ILE A 14 -3.39 -6.05 -16.59
CA ILE A 14 -3.98 -4.72 -16.83
C ILE A 14 -3.15 -3.63 -16.16
N THR A 15 -2.59 -3.87 -14.97
CA THR A 15 -1.78 -2.89 -14.23
C THR A 15 -0.50 -2.53 -14.99
N GLU A 16 0.25 -3.53 -15.48
CA GLU A 16 1.41 -3.32 -16.35
C GLU A 16 1.03 -2.53 -17.62
N PHE A 17 -0.04 -2.96 -18.30
CA PHE A 17 -0.51 -2.33 -19.52
C PHE A 17 -0.87 -0.85 -19.29
N LEU A 18 -1.72 -0.55 -18.31
CA LEU A 18 -2.20 0.80 -18.04
C LEU A 18 -1.08 1.74 -17.56
N ARG A 19 -0.13 1.23 -16.77
CA ARG A 19 1.05 2.01 -16.38
C ARG A 19 1.87 2.43 -17.62
N ASN A 20 2.06 1.51 -18.57
CA ASN A 20 2.73 1.80 -19.85
C ASN A 20 1.94 2.78 -20.73
N GLN A 21 0.61 2.81 -20.59
CA GLN A 21 -0.26 3.75 -21.30
C GLN A 21 -0.32 5.15 -20.66
N LYS A 22 0.35 5.38 -19.52
CA LYS A 22 0.46 6.68 -18.83
C LYS A 22 -0.91 7.30 -18.51
N VAL A 23 -1.75 6.57 -17.81
CA VAL A 23 -3.12 6.99 -17.44
C VAL A 23 -3.20 7.80 -16.14
N VAL A 24 -2.10 8.45 -15.75
CA VAL A 24 -2.03 9.15 -14.46
C VAL A 24 -3.07 10.26 -14.39
N SER A 25 -3.82 10.32 -13.29
CA SER A 25 -4.92 11.26 -13.05
C SER A 25 -6.15 11.14 -13.97
N ALA A 26 -6.19 10.18 -14.90
CA ALA A 26 -7.35 9.94 -15.75
C ALA A 26 -8.48 9.19 -15.00
N TYR A 27 -9.71 9.33 -15.48
CA TYR A 27 -10.81 8.43 -15.14
C TYR A 27 -10.86 7.34 -16.21
N LEU A 28 -10.84 6.08 -15.80
CA LEU A 28 -10.96 4.94 -16.69
C LEU A 28 -12.36 4.36 -16.57
N GLU A 29 -13.00 4.07 -17.69
CA GLU A 29 -14.23 3.28 -17.75
C GLU A 29 -13.96 2.03 -18.58
N PHE A 30 -14.20 0.85 -17.99
CA PHE A 30 -14.00 -0.43 -18.65
C PHE A 30 -15.27 -0.86 -19.38
N PHE A 31 -15.14 -1.15 -20.67
CA PHE A 31 -16.25 -1.61 -21.51
C PHE A 31 -15.86 -2.71 -22.50
N GLY A 32 -16.84 -3.23 -23.24
CA GLY A 32 -16.67 -4.29 -24.25
C GLY A 32 -17.04 -5.69 -23.77
N GLU A 33 -16.96 -6.67 -24.68
CA GLU A 33 -17.39 -8.05 -24.46
C GLU A 33 -16.69 -8.68 -23.24
N GLY A 34 -15.40 -8.43 -23.09
CA GLY A 34 -14.60 -8.93 -21.97
C GLY A 34 -15.14 -8.47 -20.61
N ALA A 35 -15.47 -7.19 -20.47
CA ALA A 35 -15.98 -6.60 -19.23
C ALA A 35 -17.34 -7.18 -18.81
N SER A 36 -18.23 -7.45 -19.80
CA SER A 36 -19.58 -7.98 -19.53
C SER A 36 -19.57 -9.39 -18.89
N LYS A 37 -18.51 -10.17 -19.13
CA LYS A 37 -18.35 -11.53 -18.61
C LYS A 37 -17.67 -11.57 -17.23
N LEU A 38 -17.18 -10.44 -16.73
CA LEU A 38 -16.55 -10.37 -15.41
C LEU A 38 -17.60 -10.23 -14.32
N THR A 39 -17.50 -11.05 -13.28
CA THR A 39 -18.31 -10.92 -12.06
C THR A 39 -18.00 -9.61 -11.34
N ILE A 40 -18.87 -9.15 -10.42
CA ILE A 40 -18.55 -7.98 -9.58
C ILE A 40 -17.29 -8.19 -8.74
N GLY A 41 -17.02 -9.43 -8.28
CA GLY A 41 -15.77 -9.74 -7.61
C GLY A 41 -14.55 -9.48 -8.49
N ASP A 42 -14.60 -9.91 -9.76
CA ASP A 42 -13.51 -9.69 -10.73
C ASP A 42 -13.32 -8.20 -11.05
N ARG A 43 -14.43 -7.47 -11.27
CA ARG A 43 -14.42 -6.02 -11.51
C ARG A 43 -13.86 -5.26 -10.32
N ALA A 44 -14.28 -5.61 -9.10
CA ALA A 44 -13.77 -4.99 -7.87
C ALA A 44 -12.26 -5.26 -7.68
N THR A 45 -11.77 -6.45 -8.02
CA THR A 45 -10.32 -6.74 -8.03
C THR A 45 -9.58 -5.81 -9.01
N ILE A 46 -10.11 -5.59 -10.21
CA ILE A 46 -9.51 -4.67 -11.20
C ILE A 46 -9.53 -3.22 -10.70
N SER A 47 -10.70 -2.73 -10.29
CA SER A 47 -10.89 -1.37 -9.78
C SER A 47 -10.09 -1.10 -8.50
N ASN A 48 -9.85 -2.11 -7.66
CA ASN A 48 -9.04 -1.94 -6.45
C ASN A 48 -7.62 -1.46 -6.76
N MET A 49 -7.01 -1.96 -7.85
CA MET A 49 -5.63 -1.62 -8.24
C MET A 49 -5.51 -0.29 -8.98
N THR A 50 -6.56 0.54 -8.99
CA THR A 50 -6.56 1.89 -9.58
C THR A 50 -5.33 2.72 -9.21
N PRO A 51 -4.94 2.81 -7.92
CA PRO A 51 -3.77 3.58 -7.54
C PRO A 51 -2.46 3.02 -8.10
N GLU A 52 -2.36 1.70 -8.31
CA GLU A 52 -1.13 1.05 -8.77
C GLU A 52 -0.82 1.31 -10.25
N PHE A 53 -1.85 1.55 -11.08
CA PHE A 53 -1.67 2.04 -12.46
C PHE A 53 -1.81 3.56 -12.60
N GLY A 54 -2.08 4.29 -11.50
CA GLY A 54 -1.98 5.76 -11.40
C GLY A 54 -3.24 6.54 -11.78
N ALA A 55 -4.33 5.87 -12.18
CA ALA A 55 -5.57 6.54 -12.52
C ALA A 55 -6.25 7.14 -11.27
N THR A 56 -7.18 8.07 -11.47
CA THR A 56 -8.00 8.64 -10.40
C THR A 56 -9.14 7.70 -10.02
N ALA A 57 -9.78 7.10 -11.01
CA ALA A 57 -10.86 6.15 -10.84
C ALA A 57 -10.80 5.10 -11.95
N ALA A 58 -11.26 3.89 -11.64
CA ALA A 58 -11.45 2.85 -12.65
C ALA A 58 -12.82 2.20 -12.45
N LEU A 59 -13.72 2.48 -13.39
CA LEU A 59 -15.15 2.32 -13.28
C LEU A 59 -15.65 1.20 -14.19
N PHE A 60 -16.68 0.50 -13.74
CA PHE A 60 -17.47 -0.41 -14.56
C PHE A 60 -18.92 0.06 -14.54
N TYR A 61 -19.60 -0.06 -15.69
CA TYR A 61 -21.01 0.29 -15.82
C TYR A 61 -21.91 -0.59 -14.94
N ILE A 62 -23.15 -0.13 -14.74
CA ILE A 62 -24.19 -0.91 -14.07
C ILE A 62 -24.85 -1.84 -15.10
N ASP A 63 -24.90 -3.13 -14.79
CA ASP A 63 -25.53 -4.17 -15.61
C ASP A 63 -26.11 -5.30 -14.71
N GLU A 64 -26.49 -6.43 -15.33
CA GLU A 64 -27.08 -7.57 -14.61
C GLU A 64 -26.12 -8.16 -13.56
N GLN A 65 -24.80 -8.15 -13.80
CA GLN A 65 -23.83 -8.61 -12.79
C GLN A 65 -23.92 -7.76 -11.51
N THR A 66 -24.13 -6.45 -11.64
CA THR A 66 -24.38 -5.57 -10.48
C THR A 66 -25.65 -5.96 -9.75
N ILE A 67 -26.74 -6.23 -10.48
CA ILE A 67 -28.03 -6.62 -9.90
C ILE A 67 -27.93 -7.96 -9.17
N ASP A 68 -27.31 -8.96 -9.79
CA ASP A 68 -27.10 -10.26 -9.17
C ASP A 68 -26.21 -10.19 -7.93
N TYR A 69 -25.20 -9.33 -7.93
CA TYR A 69 -24.38 -9.08 -6.75
C TYR A 69 -25.17 -8.40 -5.60
N LEU A 70 -26.08 -7.47 -5.91
CA LEU A 70 -26.94 -6.88 -4.89
C LEU A 70 -27.89 -7.92 -4.28
N LYS A 71 -28.44 -8.81 -5.10
CA LYS A 71 -29.27 -9.94 -4.62
C LYS A 71 -28.46 -10.89 -3.73
N ILE A 72 -27.28 -11.34 -4.18
CA ILE A 72 -26.46 -12.32 -3.43
C ILE A 72 -25.93 -11.76 -2.12
N THR A 73 -25.73 -10.44 -2.03
CA THR A 73 -25.33 -9.75 -0.78
C THR A 73 -26.51 -9.40 0.13
N GLY A 74 -27.70 -9.92 -0.16
CA GLY A 74 -28.88 -9.83 0.69
C GLY A 74 -29.52 -8.44 0.75
N ARG A 75 -29.37 -7.60 -0.28
CA ARG A 75 -30.13 -6.34 -0.38
C ARG A 75 -31.61 -6.64 -0.57
N GLU A 76 -32.45 -5.78 0.00
CA GLU A 76 -33.91 -5.96 -0.08
C GLU A 76 -34.42 -5.83 -1.52
N PRO A 77 -35.41 -6.65 -1.94
CA PRO A 77 -35.88 -6.68 -3.33
C PRO A 77 -36.32 -5.31 -3.87
N GLU A 78 -36.95 -4.48 -3.04
CA GLU A 78 -37.41 -3.14 -3.40
C GLU A 78 -36.22 -2.21 -3.69
N GLN A 79 -35.13 -2.33 -2.91
CA GLN A 79 -33.91 -1.56 -3.12
C GLN A 79 -33.21 -1.99 -4.41
N VAL A 80 -33.16 -3.30 -4.69
CA VAL A 80 -32.58 -3.83 -5.94
C VAL A 80 -33.34 -3.31 -7.15
N ALA A 81 -34.68 -3.40 -7.12
CA ALA A 81 -35.54 -2.90 -8.19
C ALA A 81 -35.40 -1.38 -8.39
N LEU A 82 -35.23 -0.62 -7.29
CA LEU A 82 -34.99 0.82 -7.35
C LEU A 82 -33.67 1.14 -8.04
N VAL A 83 -32.57 0.44 -7.68
CA VAL A 83 -31.26 0.65 -8.29
C VAL A 83 -31.32 0.41 -9.80
N GLU A 84 -31.91 -0.70 -10.23
CA GLU A 84 -32.05 -1.03 -11.65
C GLU A 84 -32.87 0.02 -12.40
N LYS A 85 -34.05 0.37 -11.86
CA LYS A 85 -34.94 1.37 -12.47
C LYS A 85 -34.26 2.73 -12.57
N TYR A 86 -33.59 3.17 -11.50
CA TYR A 86 -32.87 4.44 -11.46
C TYR A 86 -31.73 4.46 -12.49
N ALA A 87 -30.89 3.42 -12.54
CA ALA A 87 -29.79 3.34 -13.49
C ALA A 87 -30.27 3.39 -14.95
N LYS A 88 -31.34 2.65 -15.27
CA LYS A 88 -31.96 2.68 -16.61
C LYS A 88 -32.56 4.05 -16.95
N GLN A 89 -33.29 4.67 -16.01
CA GLN A 89 -33.93 5.97 -16.21
C GLN A 89 -32.92 7.11 -16.40
N THR A 90 -31.78 7.04 -15.71
CA THR A 90 -30.74 8.10 -15.70
C THR A 90 -29.63 7.88 -16.72
N GLY A 91 -29.68 6.80 -17.49
CA GLY A 91 -28.67 6.50 -18.52
C GLY A 91 -27.36 5.92 -17.97
N LEU A 92 -27.34 5.42 -16.72
CA LEU A 92 -26.16 4.78 -16.10
C LEU A 92 -26.08 3.26 -16.35
N TRP A 93 -27.08 2.70 -17.03
CA TRP A 93 -27.13 1.29 -17.41
C TRP A 93 -26.31 1.03 -18.68
N THR A 94 -25.65 -0.13 -18.76
CA THR A 94 -24.71 -0.49 -19.84
C THR A 94 -25.22 -0.22 -21.26
N ASP A 95 -26.49 -0.50 -21.55
CA ASP A 95 -27.06 -0.30 -22.89
C ASP A 95 -27.06 1.18 -23.31
N SER A 96 -27.25 2.09 -22.37
CA SER A 96 -27.23 3.54 -22.61
C SER A 96 -25.81 4.08 -22.79
N LEU A 97 -24.78 3.29 -22.45
CA LEU A 97 -23.38 3.69 -22.51
C LEU A 97 -22.66 3.17 -23.78
N LYS A 98 -23.37 2.47 -24.68
CA LYS A 98 -22.80 1.89 -25.91
C LYS A 98 -22.22 2.91 -26.88
N ASP A 99 -22.83 4.09 -26.93
CA ASP A 99 -22.47 5.17 -27.86
C ASP A 99 -21.70 6.31 -27.17
N VAL A 100 -21.13 6.05 -25.98
CA VAL A 100 -20.32 7.05 -25.26
C VAL A 100 -19.03 7.33 -26.03
N GLU A 101 -18.73 8.62 -26.21
CA GLU A 101 -17.49 9.07 -26.81
C GLU A 101 -16.41 9.26 -25.74
N TYR A 102 -15.30 8.53 -25.89
CA TYR A 102 -14.12 8.68 -25.05
C TYR A 102 -13.03 9.42 -25.81
N GLU A 103 -12.36 10.36 -25.14
CA GLU A 103 -11.21 11.09 -25.71
C GLU A 103 -10.09 10.13 -26.14
N ARG A 104 -9.89 9.04 -25.38
CA ARG A 104 -8.90 8.00 -25.66
C ARG A 104 -9.47 6.63 -25.36
N VAL A 105 -9.39 5.73 -26.34
CA VAL A 105 -9.77 4.32 -26.19
C VAL A 105 -8.51 3.45 -26.18
N LEU A 106 -8.41 2.57 -25.18
CA LEU A 106 -7.34 1.59 -25.03
C LEU A 106 -7.93 0.19 -25.15
N THR A 107 -7.27 -0.68 -25.91
CA THR A 107 -7.75 -2.07 -26.11
C THR A 107 -6.81 -3.05 -25.43
N PHE A 108 -7.37 -3.98 -24.65
CA PHE A 108 -6.64 -5.03 -23.96
C PHE A 108 -7.33 -6.39 -24.20
N ASP A 109 -6.57 -7.39 -24.65
CA ASP A 109 -7.09 -8.72 -24.96
C ASP A 109 -7.02 -9.65 -23.74
N LEU A 110 -8.17 -10.00 -23.16
CA LEU A 110 -8.24 -10.93 -22.02
C LEU A 110 -7.86 -12.37 -22.39
N SER A 111 -7.80 -12.73 -23.67
CA SER A 111 -7.42 -14.07 -24.11
C SER A 111 -5.91 -14.30 -24.05
N SER A 112 -5.10 -13.24 -24.03
CA SER A 112 -3.64 -13.33 -23.93
C SER A 112 -3.12 -13.46 -22.50
N VAL A 113 -4.00 -13.37 -21.50
CA VAL A 113 -3.63 -13.41 -20.08
C VAL A 113 -3.36 -14.85 -19.65
N GLY A 114 -2.13 -15.13 -19.22
CA GLY A 114 -1.75 -16.34 -18.49
C GLY A 114 -1.69 -16.12 -16.98
N ARG A 115 -1.25 -17.14 -16.22
CA ARG A 115 -0.99 -17.01 -14.78
C ARG A 115 0.16 -16.03 -14.53
N ASN A 116 -0.02 -15.12 -13.57
CA ASN A 116 0.91 -14.02 -13.32
C ASN A 116 1.22 -13.88 -11.82
N LEU A 117 2.45 -13.47 -11.56
CA LEU A 117 2.87 -12.77 -10.36
C LEU A 117 3.13 -11.30 -10.69
N ALA A 118 3.33 -10.47 -9.67
CA ALA A 118 3.97 -9.17 -9.83
C ALA A 118 5.07 -8.95 -8.80
N GLY A 119 6.16 -8.33 -9.24
CA GLY A 119 7.36 -8.09 -8.44
C GLY A 119 8.65 -8.48 -9.17
N PRO A 120 9.74 -8.64 -8.42
CA PRO A 120 9.85 -8.29 -7.01
C PRO A 120 9.70 -6.78 -6.76
N SER A 121 9.11 -6.45 -5.63
CA SER A 121 9.05 -5.11 -5.03
C SER A 121 8.51 -3.96 -5.89
N ASN A 122 7.80 -4.31 -6.96
CA ASN A 122 7.13 -3.39 -7.85
C ASN A 122 5.78 -4.02 -8.29
N PRO A 123 4.63 -3.40 -7.97
CA PRO A 123 3.31 -3.96 -8.25
C PRO A 123 2.94 -3.94 -9.74
N HIS A 124 3.56 -3.09 -10.55
CA HIS A 124 3.31 -3.00 -11.99
C HIS A 124 4.36 -3.77 -12.82
N ARG A 125 5.36 -4.39 -12.18
CA ARG A 125 6.28 -5.33 -12.83
C ARG A 125 5.62 -6.71 -12.88
N ARG A 126 4.89 -7.00 -13.95
CA ARG A 126 4.30 -8.33 -14.15
C ARG A 126 5.37 -9.38 -14.41
N LEU A 127 5.17 -10.55 -13.85
CA LEU A 127 5.96 -11.76 -14.11
C LEU A 127 5.00 -12.88 -14.51
N ALA A 128 4.99 -13.28 -15.78
CA ALA A 128 4.27 -14.49 -16.18
C ALA A 128 4.93 -15.70 -15.48
N THR A 129 4.13 -16.60 -14.90
CA THR A 129 4.66 -17.78 -14.19
C THR A 129 5.49 -18.68 -15.10
N ALA A 130 5.15 -18.73 -16.39
CA ALA A 130 5.91 -19.45 -17.42
C ALA A 130 7.33 -18.90 -17.67
N ASP A 131 7.59 -17.66 -17.24
CA ASP A 131 8.83 -16.91 -17.53
C ASP A 131 9.74 -16.73 -16.31
N LEU A 132 9.43 -17.37 -15.17
CA LEU A 132 10.17 -17.13 -13.91
C LEU A 132 11.65 -17.50 -14.00
N ALA A 133 11.99 -18.61 -14.67
CA ALA A 133 13.38 -19.01 -14.88
C ALA A 133 14.14 -18.01 -15.76
N ARG A 134 13.52 -17.58 -16.87
CA ARG A 134 14.07 -16.56 -17.78
C ARG A 134 14.26 -15.22 -17.08
N SER A 135 13.41 -14.92 -16.11
CA SER A 135 13.45 -13.69 -15.30
C SER A 135 14.44 -13.76 -14.13
N GLY A 136 15.17 -14.87 -13.96
CA GLY A 136 16.14 -15.08 -12.88
C GLY A 136 15.52 -15.31 -11.50
N ILE A 137 14.21 -15.61 -11.43
CA ILE A 137 13.49 -15.82 -10.18
C ILE A 137 13.56 -17.29 -9.78
N ALA A 138 13.05 -18.18 -10.64
CA ALA A 138 13.07 -19.63 -10.49
C ALA A 138 14.39 -20.23 -11.03
N VAL A 139 15.48 -20.00 -10.31
CA VAL A 139 16.83 -20.47 -10.63
C VAL A 139 17.44 -21.17 -9.41
N ASP A 140 18.51 -21.97 -9.61
CA ASP A 140 19.25 -22.60 -8.51
C ASP A 140 18.42 -23.52 -7.59
N LEU A 141 17.34 -24.14 -8.10
CA LEU A 141 16.49 -25.04 -7.30
C LEU A 141 17.26 -26.21 -6.69
N ASP A 142 18.27 -26.76 -7.37
CA ASP A 142 19.10 -27.85 -6.84
C ASP A 142 19.84 -27.44 -5.56
N LYS A 143 20.29 -26.18 -5.47
CA LYS A 143 20.92 -25.65 -4.25
C LYS A 143 19.89 -25.48 -3.14
N ALA A 144 18.70 -24.96 -3.47
CA ALA A 144 17.61 -24.84 -2.51
C ALA A 144 17.19 -26.21 -1.94
N LYS A 145 17.11 -27.25 -2.78
CA LYS A 145 16.83 -28.62 -2.35
C LYS A 145 17.96 -29.22 -1.51
N ALA A 146 19.22 -28.90 -1.80
CA ALA A 146 20.36 -29.34 -1.00
C ALA A 146 20.36 -28.72 0.40
N ASP A 147 20.05 -27.43 0.52
CA ASP A 147 19.86 -26.76 1.81
C ASP A 147 18.71 -27.40 2.59
N GLU A 148 17.56 -27.62 1.94
CA GLU A 148 16.42 -28.27 2.58
C GLU A 148 16.76 -29.70 3.07
N ALA A 149 17.48 -30.49 2.27
CA ALA A 149 17.92 -31.83 2.65
C ALA A 149 18.89 -31.82 3.84
N ALA A 150 19.61 -30.71 4.06
CA ALA A 150 20.44 -30.48 5.24
C ALA A 150 19.65 -29.94 6.45
N GLY A 151 18.32 -29.78 6.33
CA GLY A 151 17.46 -29.23 7.37
C GLY A 151 17.55 -27.70 7.49
N LEU A 152 18.06 -27.03 6.46
CA LEU A 152 18.29 -25.59 6.44
C LEU A 152 17.24 -24.89 5.57
N MET A 153 17.00 -23.62 5.86
CA MET A 153 16.19 -22.77 4.98
C MET A 153 16.93 -22.48 3.67
N PRO A 154 16.29 -22.63 2.50
CA PRO A 154 16.95 -22.36 1.23
C PRO A 154 17.11 -20.86 0.97
N ASP A 155 18.07 -20.51 0.11
CA ASP A 155 18.02 -19.21 -0.57
C ASP A 155 16.72 -19.08 -1.39
N GLY A 156 16.15 -17.87 -1.46
CA GLY A 156 14.86 -17.59 -2.06
C GLY A 156 13.66 -18.07 -1.23
N ALA A 157 13.86 -18.54 0.01
CA ALA A 157 12.79 -19.05 0.86
C ALA A 157 11.61 -18.09 0.97
N VAL A 158 10.40 -18.64 0.84
CA VAL A 158 9.15 -17.94 1.12
C VAL A 158 8.93 -18.01 2.63
N ILE A 159 9.25 -16.94 3.35
CA ILE A 159 9.05 -16.88 4.82
C ILE A 159 7.64 -16.47 5.20
N ILE A 160 6.89 -15.86 4.27
CA ILE A 160 5.50 -15.44 4.46
C ILE A 160 4.69 -15.83 3.23
N ALA A 161 3.58 -16.54 3.46
CA ALA A 161 2.55 -16.80 2.46
C ALA A 161 1.19 -16.35 3.00
N ALA A 162 0.65 -15.25 2.50
CA ALA A 162 -0.54 -14.62 3.07
C ALA A 162 -1.71 -14.51 2.08
N ILE A 163 -2.81 -15.20 2.38
CA ILE A 163 -4.11 -14.92 1.78
C ILE A 163 -4.69 -13.72 2.52
N THR A 164 -4.63 -12.54 1.91
CA THR A 164 -4.92 -11.26 2.58
C THR A 164 -5.54 -10.28 1.59
N SER A 165 -5.79 -9.06 2.05
CA SER A 165 -6.28 -7.92 1.25
C SER A 165 -7.73 -8.00 0.81
N CYS A 166 -8.40 -6.85 0.84
CA CYS A 166 -9.71 -6.67 0.22
C CYS A 166 -9.67 -6.89 -1.31
N THR A 167 -8.51 -6.77 -1.96
CA THR A 167 -8.32 -6.97 -3.41
C THR A 167 -8.82 -8.34 -3.86
N ASN A 168 -8.49 -9.40 -3.09
CA ASN A 168 -8.74 -10.78 -3.48
C ASN A 168 -9.70 -11.50 -2.53
N THR A 169 -9.71 -11.17 -1.23
CA THR A 169 -10.59 -11.85 -0.27
C THR A 169 -12.06 -11.41 -0.34
N SER A 170 -12.34 -10.32 -1.06
CA SER A 170 -13.72 -9.91 -1.39
C SER A 170 -14.32 -10.68 -2.56
N ASN A 171 -13.50 -11.42 -3.32
CA ASN A 171 -13.93 -12.22 -4.46
C ASN A 171 -14.02 -13.70 -4.04
N PRO A 172 -15.23 -14.27 -3.84
CA PRO A 172 -15.39 -15.65 -3.41
C PRO A 172 -14.72 -16.66 -4.35
N ARG A 173 -14.69 -16.40 -5.67
CA ARG A 173 -14.02 -17.30 -6.63
C ARG A 173 -12.56 -17.52 -6.28
N ASN A 174 -11.84 -16.44 -5.94
CA ASN A 174 -10.41 -16.52 -5.63
C ASN A 174 -10.16 -17.28 -4.32
N VAL A 175 -10.99 -17.06 -3.30
CA VAL A 175 -10.83 -17.71 -1.99
C VAL A 175 -11.26 -19.19 -2.05
N VAL A 176 -12.34 -19.51 -2.78
CA VAL A 176 -12.76 -20.90 -3.04
C VAL A 176 -11.69 -21.65 -3.83
N ALA A 177 -11.08 -21.04 -4.84
CA ALA A 177 -9.95 -21.63 -5.57
C ALA A 177 -8.78 -21.98 -4.66
N ALA A 178 -8.43 -21.11 -3.69
CA ALA A 178 -7.40 -21.40 -2.70
C ALA A 178 -7.79 -22.57 -1.78
N GLY A 179 -9.05 -22.62 -1.35
CA GLY A 179 -9.58 -23.75 -0.57
C GLY A 179 -9.54 -25.07 -1.33
N LEU A 180 -9.84 -25.07 -2.64
CA LEU A 180 -9.76 -26.25 -3.49
C LEU A 180 -8.33 -26.75 -3.68
N ILE A 181 -7.36 -25.84 -3.89
CA ILE A 181 -5.93 -26.19 -3.91
C ILE A 181 -5.56 -26.85 -2.58
N ALA A 182 -5.98 -26.28 -1.46
CA ALA A 182 -5.68 -26.81 -0.14
C ALA A 182 -6.25 -28.22 0.07
N LYS A 183 -7.52 -28.41 -0.32
CA LYS A 183 -8.19 -29.71 -0.27
C LYS A 183 -7.44 -30.78 -1.07
N LYS A 184 -7.16 -30.49 -2.35
CA LYS A 184 -6.47 -31.44 -3.24
C LYS A 184 -5.05 -31.73 -2.75
N ALA A 185 -4.34 -30.72 -2.24
CA ALA A 185 -3.04 -30.89 -1.61
C ALA A 185 -3.09 -31.81 -0.38
N ASN A 186 -4.06 -31.62 0.51
CA ASN A 186 -4.25 -32.48 1.69
C ASN A 186 -4.61 -33.92 1.30
N GLU A 187 -5.49 -34.12 0.32
CA GLU A 187 -5.89 -35.44 -0.20
C GLU A 187 -4.67 -36.21 -0.76
N LEU A 188 -3.77 -35.50 -1.44
CA LEU A 188 -2.53 -36.03 -2.01
C LEU A 188 -1.35 -36.09 -1.01
N GLY A 189 -1.52 -35.60 0.22
CA GLY A 189 -0.50 -35.66 1.27
C GLY A 189 0.59 -34.58 1.20
N LEU A 190 0.37 -33.51 0.42
CA LEU A 190 1.24 -32.35 0.41
C LEU A 190 1.08 -31.52 1.69
N VAL A 191 2.17 -30.94 2.16
CA VAL A 191 2.19 -30.04 3.33
C VAL A 191 2.97 -28.76 3.00
N ARG A 192 2.64 -27.66 3.67
CA ARG A 192 3.46 -26.44 3.60
C ARG A 192 4.85 -26.69 4.17
N LYS A 193 5.86 -25.95 3.70
CA LYS A 193 7.20 -25.99 4.32
C LYS A 193 7.16 -25.36 5.73
N PRO A 194 7.96 -25.88 6.69
CA PRO A 194 7.89 -25.48 8.10
C PRO A 194 8.27 -24.01 8.33
N TRP A 195 9.19 -23.46 7.54
CA TRP A 195 9.63 -22.06 7.64
C TRP A 195 8.63 -21.04 7.07
N VAL A 196 7.57 -21.49 6.39
CA VAL A 196 6.60 -20.58 5.78
C VAL A 196 5.56 -20.17 6.83
N LYS A 197 5.56 -18.90 7.22
CA LYS A 197 4.48 -18.33 8.03
C LYS A 197 3.24 -18.11 7.15
N THR A 198 2.26 -18.99 7.27
CA THR A 198 0.98 -18.91 6.56
C THR A 198 -0.06 -18.11 7.32
N SER A 199 -0.95 -17.42 6.61
CA SER A 199 -2.08 -16.69 7.23
C SER A 199 -3.22 -16.48 6.25
N PHE A 200 -4.45 -16.52 6.77
CA PHE A 200 -5.65 -16.10 6.05
C PHE A 200 -6.32 -14.93 6.78
N ALA A 201 -6.44 -13.79 6.12
CA ALA A 201 -7.07 -12.58 6.65
C ALA A 201 -8.15 -12.08 5.69
N PRO A 202 -9.39 -12.63 5.80
CA PRO A 202 -10.50 -12.21 4.96
C PRO A 202 -10.99 -10.80 5.29
N GLY A 203 -11.42 -10.06 4.26
CA GLY A 203 -11.99 -8.72 4.42
C GLY A 203 -13.35 -8.66 5.13
N SER A 204 -14.00 -9.81 5.34
CA SER A 204 -15.29 -9.90 6.03
C SER A 204 -15.48 -11.27 6.69
N LYS A 205 -16.31 -11.31 7.75
CA LYS A 205 -16.74 -12.54 8.42
C LYS A 205 -17.56 -13.47 7.53
N VAL A 206 -18.12 -12.96 6.44
CA VAL A 206 -18.87 -13.78 5.46
C VAL A 206 -17.99 -14.87 4.83
N ALA A 207 -16.69 -14.60 4.65
CA ALA A 207 -15.76 -15.58 4.10
C ALA A 207 -15.67 -16.87 4.90
N LYS A 208 -15.71 -16.75 6.23
CA LYS A 208 -15.75 -17.90 7.12
C LYS A 208 -16.98 -18.77 6.82
N LEU A 209 -18.16 -18.15 6.74
CA LEU A 209 -19.43 -18.86 6.62
C LEU A 209 -19.55 -19.67 5.32
N TYR A 210 -19.17 -19.09 4.17
CA TYR A 210 -19.25 -19.84 2.91
C TYR A 210 -18.15 -20.90 2.77
N LEU A 211 -16.97 -20.70 3.39
CA LEU A 211 -15.92 -21.72 3.37
C LEU A 211 -16.23 -22.89 4.31
N GLU A 212 -16.89 -22.64 5.44
CA GLU A 212 -17.43 -23.69 6.31
C GLU A 212 -18.53 -24.48 5.60
N ASP A 213 -19.49 -23.80 4.95
CA ASP A 213 -20.56 -24.43 4.18
C ASP A 213 -20.01 -25.27 3.00
N ALA A 214 -18.94 -24.81 2.35
CA ALA A 214 -18.26 -25.54 1.29
C ALA A 214 -17.33 -26.66 1.79
N GLY A 215 -17.08 -26.78 3.10
CA GLY A 215 -16.11 -27.72 3.68
C GLY A 215 -14.65 -27.41 3.31
N LEU A 216 -14.33 -26.17 2.95
CA LEU A 216 -13.00 -25.74 2.51
C LEU A 216 -12.19 -25.01 3.60
N LEU A 217 -12.86 -24.49 4.64
CA LEU A 217 -12.14 -23.79 5.71
C LEU A 217 -11.18 -24.71 6.46
N SER A 218 -11.63 -25.92 6.82
CA SER A 218 -10.79 -26.91 7.50
C SER A 218 -9.59 -27.32 6.66
N GLU A 219 -9.76 -27.41 5.34
CA GLU A 219 -8.68 -27.77 4.41
C GLU A 219 -7.59 -26.69 4.38
N LEU A 220 -7.99 -25.42 4.36
CA LEU A 220 -7.07 -24.29 4.50
C LEU A 220 -6.35 -24.32 5.85
N GLU A 221 -7.08 -24.55 6.94
CA GLU A 221 -6.52 -24.64 8.30
C GLU A 221 -5.50 -25.78 8.44
N THR A 222 -5.75 -26.94 7.84
CA THR A 222 -4.81 -28.07 7.80
C THR A 222 -3.49 -27.71 7.12
N LEU A 223 -3.52 -26.92 6.04
CA LEU A 223 -2.31 -26.36 5.44
C LEU A 223 -1.72 -25.15 6.18
N GLY A 224 -2.30 -24.76 7.32
CA GLY A 224 -1.84 -23.66 8.15
C GLY A 224 -2.38 -22.28 7.76
N PHE A 225 -3.37 -22.19 6.87
CA PHE A 225 -4.06 -20.95 6.50
C PHE A 225 -5.28 -20.69 7.40
N GLY A 226 -5.06 -20.63 8.71
CA GLY A 226 -6.10 -20.25 9.67
C GLY A 226 -6.50 -18.78 9.56
N ILE A 227 -7.75 -18.47 9.91
CA ILE A 227 -8.22 -17.08 9.98
C ILE A 227 -7.52 -16.37 11.14
N VAL A 228 -6.60 -15.45 10.83
CA VAL A 228 -5.84 -14.68 11.83
C VAL A 228 -6.52 -13.38 12.23
N GLY A 229 -7.50 -12.93 11.44
CA GLY A 229 -8.27 -11.72 11.73
C GLY A 229 -9.02 -11.20 10.50
N TYR A 230 -10.00 -10.33 10.75
CA TYR A 230 -10.80 -9.66 9.71
C TYR A 230 -10.30 -8.23 9.51
N ALA A 231 -9.10 -8.11 8.96
CA ALA A 231 -8.37 -6.84 8.87
C ALA A 231 -7.34 -6.87 7.72
N CYS A 232 -6.66 -5.74 7.50
CA CYS A 232 -5.63 -5.61 6.45
C CYS A 232 -4.41 -6.54 6.67
N THR A 233 -3.99 -6.76 7.92
CA THR A 233 -2.88 -7.66 8.31
C THR A 233 -1.63 -7.53 7.41
N THR A 234 -1.17 -8.60 6.77
CA THR A 234 0.02 -8.62 5.92
C THR A 234 -0.07 -7.62 4.75
N CYS A 235 -1.27 -7.28 4.25
CA CYS A 235 -1.45 -6.33 3.13
C CYS A 235 -0.94 -4.90 3.44
N ASN A 236 -0.96 -4.48 4.71
CA ASN A 236 -0.47 -3.16 5.13
C ASN A 236 0.85 -3.23 5.93
N GLY A 237 1.49 -4.40 5.97
CA GLY A 237 2.74 -4.63 6.71
C GLY A 237 2.56 -5.09 8.15
N MET A 238 1.32 -5.33 8.61
CA MET A 238 1.04 -5.96 9.90
C MET A 238 1.14 -7.49 9.79
N SER A 239 2.31 -7.97 9.37
CA SER A 239 2.62 -9.38 9.20
C SER A 239 2.94 -10.12 10.51
N GLY A 240 3.14 -9.39 11.60
CA GLY A 240 3.57 -9.90 12.92
C GLY A 240 5.00 -10.47 12.91
N ALA A 241 5.50 -10.87 14.08
CA ALA A 241 6.84 -11.45 14.24
C ALA A 241 6.99 -12.81 13.56
N LEU A 242 8.19 -13.15 13.09
CA LEU A 242 8.55 -14.51 12.69
C LEU A 242 8.85 -15.36 13.93
N ASP A 243 8.85 -16.68 13.74
CA ASP A 243 9.42 -17.57 14.76
C ASP A 243 10.88 -17.15 15.04
N PRO A 244 11.31 -17.01 16.31
CA PRO A 244 12.67 -16.59 16.64
C PRO A 244 13.76 -17.48 16.01
N VAL A 245 13.50 -18.78 15.82
CA VAL A 245 14.45 -19.70 15.17
C VAL A 245 14.61 -19.36 13.69
N ILE A 246 13.49 -19.14 13.01
CA ILE A 246 13.46 -18.71 11.59
C ILE A 246 14.16 -17.35 11.45
N GLN A 247 13.80 -16.39 12.29
CA GLN A 247 14.40 -15.05 12.25
C GLN A 247 15.91 -15.10 12.46
N LYS A 248 16.36 -15.88 13.45
CA LYS A 248 17.79 -16.05 13.73
C LYS A 248 18.53 -16.64 12.54
N GLU A 249 17.99 -17.68 11.91
CA GLU A 249 18.62 -18.29 10.73
C GLU A 249 18.74 -17.31 9.56
N VAL A 250 17.68 -16.54 9.28
CA VAL A 250 17.68 -15.53 8.22
C VAL A 250 18.80 -14.50 8.43
N VAL A 251 18.98 -14.05 9.68
CA VAL A 251 20.02 -13.07 10.04
C VAL A 251 21.42 -13.69 10.02
N ASP A 252 21.61 -14.84 10.67
CA ASP A 252 22.93 -15.47 10.82
C ASP A 252 23.53 -15.91 9.47
N ARG A 253 22.69 -16.29 8.50
CA ARG A 253 23.10 -16.75 7.16
C ARG A 253 22.93 -15.69 6.06
N ASP A 254 22.48 -14.48 6.40
CA ASP A 254 22.14 -13.41 5.45
C ASP A 254 21.28 -13.87 4.26
N LEU A 255 20.28 -14.72 4.54
CA LEU A 255 19.49 -15.38 3.49
C LEU A 255 18.72 -14.38 2.64
N TYR A 256 18.61 -14.68 1.35
CA TYR A 256 17.66 -14.00 0.49
C TYR A 256 16.27 -14.58 0.65
N THR A 257 15.43 -13.91 1.43
CA THR A 257 14.08 -14.36 1.76
C THR A 257 13.01 -13.52 1.08
N THR A 258 11.85 -14.13 0.88
CA THR A 258 10.75 -13.55 0.11
C THR A 258 9.41 -13.69 0.83
N ALA A 259 8.44 -12.87 0.44
CA ALA A 259 7.05 -13.00 0.82
C ALA A 259 6.16 -13.15 -0.42
N VAL A 260 5.15 -14.02 -0.36
CA VAL A 260 4.12 -14.17 -1.40
C VAL A 260 2.77 -13.85 -0.80
N LEU A 261 2.04 -12.90 -1.38
CA LEU A 261 0.77 -12.45 -0.82
C LEU A 261 -0.24 -12.09 -1.90
N SER A 262 -1.52 -12.21 -1.55
CA SER A 262 -2.64 -11.77 -2.40
C SER A 262 -3.03 -10.30 -2.16
N GLY A 263 -2.03 -9.47 -1.87
CA GLY A 263 -2.17 -8.02 -1.76
C GLY A 263 -2.18 -7.30 -3.11
N ASN A 264 -2.10 -5.97 -3.06
CA ASN A 264 -1.96 -5.09 -4.23
C ASN A 264 -0.62 -4.32 -4.25
N ARG A 265 0.19 -4.40 -3.19
CA ARG A 265 1.47 -3.69 -3.06
C ARG A 265 2.53 -4.57 -2.44
N ASN A 266 3.74 -4.48 -2.97
CA ASN A 266 4.88 -5.30 -2.58
C ASN A 266 6.19 -4.52 -2.40
N PHE A 267 6.16 -3.18 -2.34
CA PHE A 267 7.35 -2.33 -2.18
C PHE A 267 8.30 -2.79 -1.05
N ASP A 268 9.59 -2.50 -1.21
CA ASP A 268 10.64 -2.89 -0.26
C ASP A 268 10.34 -2.43 1.18
N GLY A 269 10.54 -3.34 2.14
CA GLY A 269 10.32 -3.08 3.57
C GLY A 269 8.85 -2.94 3.99
N ARG A 270 7.89 -3.01 3.05
CA ARG A 270 6.46 -2.87 3.35
C ARG A 270 5.87 -4.11 4.03
N ILE A 271 6.19 -5.30 3.54
CA ILE A 271 5.50 -6.53 3.95
C ILE A 271 6.02 -7.05 5.29
N HIS A 272 7.32 -7.25 5.39
CA HIS A 272 7.98 -7.71 6.60
C HIS A 272 9.45 -7.24 6.59
N PRO A 273 10.04 -6.80 7.72
CA PRO A 273 11.44 -6.35 7.79
C PRO A 273 12.47 -7.37 7.25
N TYR A 274 12.29 -8.65 7.59
CA TYR A 274 13.12 -9.76 7.11
C TYR A 274 12.74 -10.35 5.75
N ALA A 275 11.80 -9.77 4.99
CA ALA A 275 11.55 -10.20 3.61
C ALA A 275 12.27 -9.24 2.67
N LYS A 276 13.35 -9.70 2.01
CA LYS A 276 14.12 -8.85 1.07
C LYS A 276 13.29 -8.47 -0.16
N GLN A 277 12.36 -9.31 -0.59
CA GLN A 277 11.43 -9.05 -1.69
C GLN A 277 10.04 -9.59 -1.42
N ALA A 278 9.04 -9.04 -2.11
CA ALA A 278 7.68 -9.55 -2.07
C ALA A 278 7.05 -9.69 -3.46
N PHE A 279 6.20 -10.70 -3.61
CA PHE A 279 5.49 -11.05 -4.84
C PHE A 279 3.99 -11.03 -4.62
N LEU A 280 3.27 -10.35 -5.50
CA LEU A 280 1.82 -10.39 -5.56
C LEU A 280 1.38 -11.62 -6.35
N ALA A 281 0.41 -12.36 -5.82
CA ALA A 281 -0.08 -13.59 -6.42
C ALA A 281 -1.58 -13.77 -6.16
N SER A 282 -2.26 -14.58 -6.98
CA SER A 282 -3.62 -15.02 -6.65
C SER A 282 -3.64 -15.87 -5.37
N PRO A 283 -4.73 -15.87 -4.57
CA PRO A 283 -4.83 -16.75 -3.41
C PRO A 283 -4.46 -18.24 -3.66
N PRO A 284 -4.86 -18.91 -4.76
CA PRO A 284 -4.41 -20.27 -5.03
C PRO A 284 -2.89 -20.39 -5.25
N LEU A 285 -2.25 -19.41 -5.91
CA LEU A 285 -0.79 -19.39 -6.03
C LEU A 285 -0.09 -19.15 -4.68
N VAL A 286 -0.68 -18.36 -3.77
CA VAL A 286 -0.14 -18.20 -2.41
C VAL A 286 -0.08 -19.56 -1.69
N VAL A 287 -1.13 -20.37 -1.80
CA VAL A 287 -1.15 -21.73 -1.21
C VAL A 287 -0.08 -22.62 -1.87
N ALA A 288 0.01 -22.59 -3.20
CA ALA A 288 1.00 -23.38 -3.93
C ALA A 288 2.46 -23.01 -3.55
N TYR A 289 2.76 -21.72 -3.41
CA TYR A 289 4.09 -21.27 -2.96
C TYR A 289 4.37 -21.55 -1.49
N ALA A 290 3.35 -21.72 -0.64
CA ALA A 290 3.56 -22.20 0.73
C ALA A 290 3.98 -23.68 0.76
N ILE A 291 3.50 -24.49 -0.19
CA ILE A 291 3.91 -25.89 -0.37
C ILE A 291 5.33 -25.96 -0.97
N ALA A 292 5.60 -25.16 -2.01
CA ALA A 292 6.93 -25.10 -2.62
C ALA A 292 8.00 -24.54 -1.65
N GLY A 293 7.65 -23.50 -0.89
CA GLY A 293 8.48 -22.88 0.16
C GLY A 293 9.65 -22.03 -0.32
N THR A 294 9.87 -21.87 -1.63
CA THR A 294 10.90 -20.99 -2.19
C THR A 294 10.47 -20.39 -3.53
N MET A 295 10.90 -19.17 -3.82
CA MET A 295 10.74 -18.54 -5.14
C MET A 295 11.71 -19.07 -6.19
N ARG A 296 12.69 -19.90 -5.79
CA ARG A 296 13.57 -20.64 -6.70
C ARG A 296 12.86 -21.77 -7.47
N PHE A 297 11.61 -22.06 -7.09
CA PHE A 297 10.75 -23.08 -7.69
C PHE A 297 10.01 -22.55 -8.93
N ASP A 298 10.12 -23.25 -10.06
CA ASP A 298 9.30 -23.02 -11.26
C ASP A 298 7.93 -23.68 -11.05
N ILE A 299 6.97 -22.87 -10.60
CA ILE A 299 5.63 -23.32 -10.21
C ILE A 299 4.85 -24.00 -11.36
N GLU A 300 5.28 -23.84 -12.61
CA GLU A 300 4.63 -24.46 -13.77
C GLU A 300 5.18 -25.85 -14.12
N LYS A 301 6.42 -26.16 -13.68
CA LYS A 301 7.16 -27.34 -14.15
C LYS A 301 7.64 -28.25 -13.03
N ASP A 302 7.98 -27.69 -11.88
CA ASP A 302 8.60 -28.45 -10.80
C ASP A 302 7.57 -29.25 -9.99
N VAL A 303 8.07 -30.31 -9.36
CA VAL A 303 7.29 -31.25 -8.55
C VAL A 303 7.15 -30.71 -7.13
N LEU A 304 5.90 -30.52 -6.69
CA LEU A 304 5.55 -30.03 -5.34
C LEU A 304 5.80 -31.10 -4.27
N GLY A 305 5.63 -32.37 -4.63
CA GLY A 305 5.87 -33.51 -3.76
C GLY A 305 5.48 -34.81 -4.44
N LEU A 306 5.54 -35.92 -3.69
CA LEU A 306 5.10 -37.22 -4.16
C LEU A 306 3.82 -37.63 -3.42
N ASP A 307 2.90 -38.28 -4.10
CA ASP A 307 1.72 -38.86 -3.47
C ASP A 307 2.06 -40.16 -2.69
N LYS A 308 1.05 -40.79 -2.11
CA LYS A 308 1.19 -42.04 -1.34
C LYS A 308 1.72 -43.22 -2.16
N ASP A 309 1.56 -43.18 -3.49
CA ASP A 309 1.98 -44.20 -4.44
C ASP A 309 3.33 -43.86 -5.11
N GLY A 310 3.92 -42.71 -4.78
CA GLY A 310 5.20 -42.24 -5.31
C GLY A 310 5.08 -41.47 -6.63
N ASN A 311 3.89 -41.09 -7.07
CA ASN A 311 3.71 -40.29 -8.28
C ASN A 311 4.03 -38.82 -8.01
N GLU A 312 4.64 -38.16 -8.99
CA GLU A 312 4.94 -36.73 -8.93
C GLU A 312 3.65 -35.90 -8.94
N ILE A 313 3.54 -34.97 -7.99
CA ILE A 313 2.45 -34.00 -7.92
C ILE A 313 2.97 -32.64 -8.37
N THR A 314 2.33 -32.06 -9.37
CA THR A 314 2.62 -30.74 -9.91
C THR A 314 1.46 -29.77 -9.63
N LEU A 315 1.63 -28.49 -9.97
CA LEU A 315 0.54 -27.52 -9.84
C LEU A 315 -0.70 -27.92 -10.64
N LYS A 316 -0.54 -28.59 -11.80
CA LYS A 316 -1.66 -29.00 -12.65
C LYS A 316 -2.59 -30.01 -11.97
N ASP A 317 -2.04 -30.86 -11.13
CA ASP A 317 -2.78 -31.94 -10.46
C ASP A 317 -3.71 -31.39 -9.36
N ILE A 318 -3.37 -30.23 -8.80
CA ILE A 318 -4.13 -29.58 -7.72
C ILE A 318 -4.88 -28.32 -8.18
N TRP A 319 -4.66 -27.83 -9.41
CA TRP A 319 -5.32 -26.61 -9.89
C TRP A 319 -6.81 -26.86 -10.18
N PRO A 320 -7.73 -26.06 -9.62
CA PRO A 320 -9.16 -26.24 -9.86
C PRO A 320 -9.61 -25.75 -11.25
N SER A 321 -10.66 -26.37 -11.77
CA SER A 321 -11.35 -25.88 -12.97
C SER A 321 -12.29 -24.71 -12.64
N ASP A 322 -12.62 -23.89 -13.63
CA ASP A 322 -13.57 -22.78 -13.44
C ASP A 322 -14.96 -23.32 -13.06
N GLU A 323 -15.37 -24.45 -13.63
CA GLU A 323 -16.65 -25.11 -13.36
C GLU A 323 -16.74 -25.62 -11.91
N GLU A 324 -15.65 -26.17 -11.38
CA GLU A 324 -15.56 -26.61 -9.98
C GLU A 324 -15.70 -25.43 -9.02
N ILE A 325 -15.01 -24.33 -9.30
CA ILE A 325 -15.10 -23.10 -8.49
C ILE A 325 -16.53 -22.55 -8.53
N ASP A 326 -17.11 -22.42 -9.72
CA ASP A 326 -18.42 -21.79 -9.91
C ASP A 326 -19.56 -22.60 -9.30
N SER A 327 -19.47 -23.92 -9.36
CA SER A 327 -20.43 -24.80 -8.71
C SER A 327 -20.43 -24.62 -7.18
N ILE A 328 -19.25 -24.50 -6.57
CA ILE A 328 -19.13 -24.28 -5.12
C ILE A 328 -19.59 -22.87 -4.74
N VAL A 329 -19.18 -21.84 -5.48
CA VAL A 329 -19.59 -20.46 -5.20
C VAL A 329 -21.11 -20.34 -5.26
N ALA A 330 -21.76 -20.89 -6.28
CA ALA A 330 -23.22 -20.88 -6.42
C ALA A 330 -23.93 -21.67 -5.31
N ALA A 331 -23.34 -22.77 -4.83
CA ALA A 331 -23.92 -23.59 -3.78
C ALA A 331 -23.73 -23.02 -2.37
N SER A 332 -22.64 -22.29 -2.13
CA SER A 332 -22.21 -21.94 -0.76
C SER A 332 -22.21 -20.47 -0.40
N VAL A 333 -22.20 -19.56 -1.37
CA VAL A 333 -22.33 -18.11 -1.10
C VAL A 333 -23.81 -17.74 -1.10
N LYS A 334 -24.35 -17.37 0.06
CA LYS A 334 -25.80 -17.21 0.28
C LYS A 334 -26.14 -15.84 0.87
N PRO A 335 -27.27 -15.21 0.47
CA PRO A 335 -27.72 -13.92 1.03
C PRO A 335 -27.82 -13.90 2.55
N GLU A 336 -28.24 -15.01 3.14
CA GLU A 336 -28.43 -15.18 4.58
C GLU A 336 -27.13 -14.97 5.36
N GLN A 337 -26.00 -15.41 4.81
CA GLN A 337 -24.69 -15.23 5.43
C GLN A 337 -24.33 -13.74 5.57
N PHE A 338 -24.62 -12.93 4.54
CA PHE A 338 -24.42 -11.48 4.60
C PHE A 338 -25.34 -10.84 5.64
N LYS A 339 -26.62 -11.23 5.67
CA LYS A 339 -27.59 -10.72 6.65
C LYS A 339 -27.17 -11.02 8.08
N THR A 340 -26.77 -12.27 8.37
CA THR A 340 -26.29 -12.70 9.70
C THR A 340 -25.09 -11.92 10.19
N ILE A 341 -24.18 -11.51 9.29
CA ILE A 341 -22.99 -10.73 9.66
C ILE A 341 -23.32 -9.24 9.79
N TYR A 342 -23.96 -8.65 8.79
CA TYR A 342 -24.03 -7.20 8.67
C TYR A 342 -25.23 -6.57 9.40
N ILE A 343 -26.38 -7.24 9.50
CA ILE A 343 -27.54 -6.66 10.21
C ILE A 343 -27.22 -6.42 11.70
N PRO A 344 -26.68 -7.40 12.46
CA PRO A 344 -26.37 -7.17 13.87
C PRO A 344 -25.20 -6.20 14.06
N MET A 345 -24.28 -6.10 13.10
CA MET A 345 -23.12 -5.19 13.20
C MET A 345 -23.53 -3.71 13.21
N PHE A 346 -24.67 -3.36 12.61
CA PHE A 346 -25.20 -2.00 12.58
C PHE A 346 -26.36 -1.78 13.55
N ASP A 347 -26.71 -2.78 14.37
CA ASP A 347 -27.65 -2.59 15.48
C ASP A 347 -26.92 -1.90 16.64
N LEU A 348 -27.13 -0.59 16.77
CA LEU A 348 -26.50 0.23 17.80
C LEU A 348 -27.03 -0.07 19.21
N GLY A 349 -28.08 -0.89 19.35
CA GLY A 349 -28.67 -1.24 20.63
C GLY A 349 -29.05 -0.02 21.48
N LYS A 350 -28.79 -0.10 22.79
CA LYS A 350 -28.91 1.05 23.71
C LYS A 350 -27.59 1.80 23.76
N ILE A 351 -27.59 3.03 23.27
CA ILE A 351 -26.44 3.94 23.34
C ILE A 351 -26.47 4.69 24.67
N GLU A 352 -25.40 4.64 25.44
CA GLU A 352 -25.20 5.54 26.59
C GLU A 352 -24.64 6.87 26.08
N PRO A 353 -25.35 8.00 26.27
CA PRO A 353 -24.84 9.30 25.84
C PRO A 353 -23.64 9.70 26.72
N SER A 354 -22.57 10.16 26.08
CA SER A 354 -21.44 10.75 26.80
C SER A 354 -21.88 11.98 27.60
N LYS A 355 -21.31 12.18 28.79
CA LYS A 355 -21.54 13.38 29.62
C LYS A 355 -21.08 14.67 28.93
N SER A 356 -20.13 14.56 28.01
CA SER A 356 -19.54 15.67 27.28
C SER A 356 -19.37 15.32 25.80
N PRO A 357 -19.62 16.26 24.89
CA PRO A 357 -19.26 16.10 23.47
C PRO A 357 -17.75 16.26 23.23
N LEU A 358 -16.99 16.76 24.21
CA LEU A 358 -15.54 16.89 24.13
C LEU A 358 -14.86 15.60 24.56
N TYR A 359 -13.84 15.20 23.80
CA TYR A 359 -13.00 14.04 24.13
C TYR A 359 -12.17 14.32 25.38
N ASP A 360 -12.19 13.39 26.33
CA ASP A 360 -11.41 13.46 27.57
C ASP A 360 -10.00 12.92 27.30
N TRP A 361 -9.05 13.83 27.07
CA TRP A 361 -7.70 13.47 26.67
C TRP A 361 -6.90 12.91 27.84
N ASP A 362 -6.34 11.71 27.66
CA ASP A 362 -5.43 11.09 28.60
C ASP A 362 -3.97 11.41 28.23
N SER A 363 -3.25 12.06 29.14
CA SER A 363 -1.83 12.42 28.95
C SER A 363 -0.89 11.23 29.00
N ASP A 364 -1.32 10.07 29.49
CA ASP A 364 -0.50 8.87 29.61
C ASP A 364 -0.73 7.92 28.42
N SER A 365 -1.79 8.13 27.63
CA SER A 365 -2.08 7.33 26.45
C SER A 365 -0.95 7.36 25.43
N THR A 366 -0.50 6.19 24.97
CA THR A 366 0.42 6.05 23.83
C THR A 366 -0.31 5.86 22.49
N TYR A 367 -1.64 5.93 22.48
CA TYR A 367 -2.47 5.68 21.29
C TYR A 367 -3.27 6.89 20.83
N ILE A 368 -3.82 7.68 21.75
CA ILE A 368 -4.68 8.83 21.44
C ILE A 368 -4.21 10.04 22.24
N ARG A 369 -3.67 11.06 21.56
CA ARG A 369 -3.23 12.32 22.18
C ARG A 369 -3.76 13.52 21.42
N ARG A 370 -3.96 14.62 22.13
CA ARG A 370 -4.33 15.90 21.52
C ARG A 370 -3.18 16.36 20.62
N PRO A 371 -3.40 16.51 19.30
CA PRO A 371 -2.34 16.92 18.39
C PRO A 371 -2.05 18.43 18.47
N PRO A 372 -0.82 18.88 18.21
CA PRO A 372 -0.39 20.27 18.32
C PRO A 372 -0.74 21.08 17.06
N TYR A 373 -1.88 20.82 16.43
CA TYR A 373 -2.23 21.44 15.14
C TYR A 373 -2.58 22.94 15.25
N TRP A 374 -2.85 23.41 16.46
CA TRP A 374 -3.27 24.80 16.73
C TRP A 374 -2.15 25.63 17.37
N GLU A 375 -0.93 25.11 17.37
CA GLU A 375 0.25 25.70 18.00
C GLU A 375 1.51 25.44 17.16
N GLY A 376 2.61 26.08 17.54
CA GLY A 376 3.93 25.86 16.93
C GLY A 376 3.95 26.06 15.41
N ALA A 377 4.63 25.16 14.72
CA ALA A 377 4.87 25.28 13.28
C ALA A 377 3.57 25.40 12.47
N LEU A 378 2.52 24.62 12.78
CA LEU A 378 1.25 24.63 12.01
C LEU A 378 0.41 25.90 12.18
N ALA A 379 0.57 26.62 13.28
CA ALA A 379 -0.12 27.89 13.53
C ALA A 379 0.72 29.11 13.11
N GLY A 380 2.03 28.93 12.93
CA GLY A 380 2.96 29.99 12.54
C GLY A 380 2.88 30.36 11.05
N GLU A 381 3.24 31.60 10.75
CA GLU A 381 3.44 32.07 9.38
C GLU A 381 4.59 31.31 8.71
N ARG A 382 4.42 30.98 7.42
CA ARG A 382 5.47 30.33 6.62
C ARG A 382 6.33 31.42 6.01
N THR A 383 7.57 31.50 6.46
CA THR A 383 8.47 32.58 6.04
C THR A 383 9.02 32.37 4.64
N MET A 384 9.17 31.11 4.23
CA MET A 384 9.83 30.63 3.02
C MET A 384 11.20 31.28 2.78
N LYS A 385 11.92 31.56 3.88
CA LYS A 385 13.23 32.25 3.87
C LYS A 385 14.22 31.56 4.79
N GLY A 386 15.48 31.54 4.38
CA GLY A 386 16.58 30.94 5.12
C GLY A 386 16.36 29.45 5.40
N MET A 387 15.57 28.76 4.56
CA MET A 387 15.19 27.38 4.80
C MET A 387 16.41 26.47 4.66
N ARG A 388 16.50 25.46 5.52
CA ARG A 388 17.53 24.40 5.42
C ARG A 388 16.91 23.10 4.94
N PRO A 389 17.62 22.32 4.12
CA PRO A 389 17.10 21.04 3.67
C PRO A 389 17.10 20.05 4.84
N LEU A 390 15.93 19.48 5.15
CA LEU A 390 15.84 18.33 6.06
C LEU A 390 16.35 17.06 5.37
N ALA A 391 16.06 16.93 4.08
CA ALA A 391 16.48 15.82 3.25
C ALA A 391 16.61 16.24 1.78
N VAL A 392 17.57 15.62 1.09
CA VAL A 392 17.68 15.59 -0.37
C VAL A 392 17.44 14.15 -0.80
N LEU A 393 16.37 13.91 -1.56
CA LEU A 393 15.86 12.58 -1.82
C LEU A 393 15.86 12.27 -3.32
N GLY A 394 16.01 10.99 -3.63
CA GLY A 394 15.96 10.49 -4.99
C GLY A 394 14.55 10.50 -5.60
N ASP A 395 14.42 9.78 -6.71
CA ASP A 395 13.13 9.53 -7.35
C ASP A 395 12.32 8.48 -6.56
N ASN A 396 11.04 8.35 -6.88
CA ASN A 396 10.20 7.24 -6.45
C ASN A 396 10.01 7.12 -4.92
N ILE A 397 10.14 8.22 -4.17
CA ILE A 397 9.93 8.24 -2.73
C ILE A 397 8.47 7.94 -2.40
N THR A 398 8.20 6.71 -1.97
CA THR A 398 6.87 6.31 -1.50
C THR A 398 6.48 6.95 -0.16
N THR A 399 5.18 7.06 0.10
CA THR A 399 4.64 7.42 1.43
C THR A 399 5.01 6.43 2.54
N ASP A 400 5.42 5.20 2.21
CA ASP A 400 5.98 4.25 3.17
C ASP A 400 7.41 4.62 3.58
N HIS A 401 8.17 5.34 2.73
CA HIS A 401 9.43 5.97 3.15
C HIS A 401 9.18 7.17 4.07
N LEU A 402 8.18 8.01 3.73
CA LEU A 402 7.86 9.24 4.46
C LEU A 402 7.25 8.97 5.84
N SER A 403 6.39 7.96 5.95
CA SER A 403 5.69 7.61 7.19
C SER A 403 5.34 6.12 7.13
N PRO A 404 6.20 5.20 7.61
CA PRO A 404 5.98 3.76 7.52
C PRO A 404 4.75 3.30 8.31
N SER A 405 4.23 2.11 8.02
CA SER A 405 3.06 1.51 8.71
C SER A 405 3.34 0.16 9.35
N ASN A 406 4.56 -0.36 9.21
CA ASN A 406 4.97 -1.67 9.69
C ASN A 406 5.20 -1.69 11.22
N ALA A 407 5.64 -2.84 11.73
CA ALA A 407 5.94 -3.04 13.14
C ALA A 407 7.03 -2.08 13.64
N ILE A 408 6.85 -1.54 14.85
CA ILE A 408 7.83 -0.66 15.48
C ILE A 408 8.92 -1.52 16.10
N GLN A 409 10.17 -1.26 15.73
CA GLN A 409 11.34 -1.93 16.30
C GLN A 409 11.90 -1.12 17.47
N LEU A 410 12.42 -1.78 18.50
CA LEU A 410 13.05 -1.11 19.66
C LEU A 410 14.17 -0.15 19.24
N SER A 411 14.94 -0.49 18.21
CA SER A 411 16.02 0.35 17.67
C SER A 411 15.55 1.65 16.98
N SER A 412 14.26 1.78 16.69
CA SER A 412 13.68 2.98 16.07
C SER A 412 13.45 4.10 17.07
N ALA A 413 13.23 5.33 16.59
CA ALA A 413 12.93 6.47 17.46
C ALA A 413 11.62 6.30 18.23
N ALA A 414 10.60 5.75 17.55
CA ALA A 414 9.32 5.42 18.17
C ALA A 414 9.46 4.29 19.20
N GLY A 415 10.22 3.23 18.89
CA GLY A 415 10.45 2.12 19.82
C GLY A 415 11.15 2.58 21.10
N ALA A 416 12.22 3.37 20.98
CA ALA A 416 12.89 3.97 22.13
C ALA A 416 11.98 4.89 22.96
N TYR A 417 11.05 5.61 22.32
CA TYR A 417 10.04 6.41 23.02
C TYR A 417 9.03 5.53 23.77
N LEU A 418 8.49 4.49 23.13
CA LEU A 418 7.53 3.58 23.76
C LEU A 418 8.15 2.79 24.92
N ASP A 419 9.42 2.37 24.79
CA ASP A 419 10.20 1.76 25.87
C ASP A 419 10.34 2.72 27.07
N LYS A 420 10.69 3.99 26.81
CA LYS A 420 10.74 5.03 27.84
C LYS A 420 9.39 5.26 28.52
N MET A 421 8.29 5.06 27.79
CA MET A 421 6.92 5.13 28.32
C MET A 421 6.51 3.85 29.09
N GLY A 422 7.38 2.84 29.18
CA GLY A 422 7.13 1.59 29.90
C GLY A 422 6.28 0.57 29.14
N VAL A 423 6.13 0.72 27.82
CA VAL A 423 5.40 -0.25 26.99
C VAL A 423 6.32 -1.45 26.71
N PRO A 424 5.86 -2.70 26.90
CA PRO A 424 6.63 -3.87 26.49
C PRO A 424 6.83 -3.90 24.97
N GLU A 425 8.00 -4.36 24.49
CA GLU A 425 8.29 -4.41 23.04
C GLU A 425 7.26 -5.24 22.25
N ALA A 426 6.75 -6.33 22.86
CA ALA A 426 5.68 -7.15 22.26
C ALA A 426 4.38 -6.36 21.99
N ASP A 427 4.18 -5.25 22.70
CA ASP A 427 2.99 -4.39 22.63
C ASP A 427 3.25 -3.07 21.89
N PHE A 428 4.46 -2.85 21.35
CA PHE A 428 4.76 -1.68 20.50
C PHE A 428 3.91 -1.62 19.24
N ASN A 429 3.37 -2.77 18.81
CA ASN A 429 2.44 -2.85 17.69
C ASN A 429 3.08 -2.24 16.41
N SER A 430 2.36 -1.39 15.68
CA SER A 430 2.82 -0.83 14.40
C SER A 430 2.68 0.68 14.36
N TYR A 431 3.44 1.34 13.48
CA TYR A 431 3.27 2.78 13.26
C TYR A 431 1.84 3.16 12.87
N ALA A 432 1.11 2.26 12.18
CA ALA A 432 -0.27 2.49 11.80
C ALA A 432 -1.22 2.59 13.00
N THR A 433 -1.00 1.79 14.05
CA THR A 433 -1.87 1.76 15.24
C THR A 433 -1.64 2.97 16.14
N HIS A 434 -0.46 3.59 16.07
CA HIS A 434 -0.11 4.78 16.84
C HIS A 434 -0.44 6.11 16.15
N ARG A 435 -1.19 6.13 15.04
CA ARG A 435 -1.53 7.36 14.29
C ARG A 435 -2.35 8.38 15.08
N GLY A 436 -3.01 7.97 16.15
CA GLY A 436 -3.73 8.88 17.07
C GLY A 436 -2.80 9.55 18.10
N ASP A 437 -1.56 9.10 18.22
CA ASP A 437 -0.54 9.69 19.07
C ASP A 437 0.50 10.40 18.21
N HIS A 438 0.46 11.73 18.21
CA HIS A 438 1.39 12.51 17.42
C HIS A 438 2.85 12.35 17.88
N LEU A 439 3.13 12.03 19.14
CA LEU A 439 4.49 11.87 19.64
C LEU A 439 5.15 10.62 19.04
N THR A 440 4.43 9.50 19.02
CA THR A 440 4.90 8.28 18.35
C THR A 440 4.90 8.43 16.82
N ALA A 441 3.85 9.03 16.25
CA ALA A 441 3.70 9.14 14.80
C ALA A 441 4.69 10.12 14.15
N GLN A 442 5.05 11.23 14.81
CA GLN A 442 6.09 12.14 14.32
C GLN A 442 7.47 11.46 14.27
N ARG A 443 7.77 10.59 15.24
CA ARG A 443 8.99 9.75 15.26
C ARG A 443 9.05 8.74 14.12
N ALA A 444 7.92 8.49 13.45
CA ALA A 444 7.86 7.68 12.23
C ALA A 444 8.24 8.46 10.97
N THR A 445 8.29 9.80 11.02
CA THR A 445 8.59 10.63 9.85
C THR A 445 9.98 10.26 9.33
N PHE A 446 10.06 9.77 8.09
CA PHE A 446 11.29 9.26 7.48
C PHE A 446 11.98 8.12 8.27
N ALA A 447 11.22 7.33 9.04
CA ALA A 447 11.74 6.23 9.86
C ALA A 447 12.00 4.92 9.09
N ASN A 448 11.75 4.90 7.77
CA ASN A 448 11.92 3.70 6.97
C ASN A 448 13.42 3.34 6.84
N PRO A 449 13.83 2.10 7.16
CA PRO A 449 15.23 1.68 7.09
C PRO A 449 15.79 1.59 5.66
N LYS A 450 14.94 1.67 4.64
CA LYS A 450 15.31 1.70 3.22
C LYS A 450 15.43 3.11 2.64
N LEU A 451 15.23 4.15 3.44
CA LEU A 451 15.38 5.53 2.99
C LEU A 451 16.83 5.81 2.55
N LEU A 452 16.99 6.52 1.45
CA LEU A 452 18.27 7.02 0.95
C LEU A 452 18.21 8.55 0.93
N ASN A 453 18.86 9.18 1.91
CA ASN A 453 19.01 10.63 1.97
C ASN A 453 20.36 11.02 1.38
N GLU A 454 20.38 11.67 0.22
CA GLU A 454 21.58 12.02 -0.53
C GLU A 454 22.52 12.97 0.24
N MET A 455 22.04 13.60 1.32
CA MET A 455 22.86 14.35 2.27
C MET A 455 23.75 13.45 3.16
N VAL A 456 23.45 12.16 3.30
CA VAL A 456 24.19 11.26 4.19
C VAL A 456 25.06 10.35 3.33
N LYS A 457 26.35 10.66 3.26
CA LYS A 457 27.32 9.88 2.48
C LYS A 457 28.46 9.37 3.35
N GLU A 458 28.87 8.13 3.10
CA GLU A 458 30.07 7.52 3.63
C GLU A 458 30.92 7.03 2.45
N ASN A 459 32.19 7.43 2.38
CA ASN A 459 33.08 7.13 1.24
C ASN A 459 32.52 7.52 -0.14
N GLY A 460 31.65 8.54 -0.19
CA GLY A 460 31.01 9.02 -1.43
C GLY A 460 29.71 8.32 -1.81
N GLU A 461 29.34 7.23 -1.12
CA GLU A 461 28.08 6.51 -1.35
C GLU A 461 27.00 6.93 -0.36
N VAL A 462 25.74 6.96 -0.81
CA VAL A 462 24.61 7.31 0.06
C VAL A 462 24.34 6.18 1.04
N VAL A 463 24.27 6.50 2.33
CA VAL A 463 24.02 5.52 3.38
C VAL A 463 22.52 5.29 3.52
N GLN A 464 22.11 4.03 3.41
CA GLN A 464 20.71 3.63 3.58
C GLN A 464 20.33 3.64 5.06
N GLY A 465 19.22 4.29 5.39
CA GLY A 465 18.65 4.31 6.73
C GLY A 465 17.86 5.58 7.04
N SER A 466 17.23 5.59 8.22
CA SER A 466 16.55 6.77 8.75
C SER A 466 17.57 7.77 9.31
N LEU A 467 18.31 8.42 8.40
CA LEU A 467 19.43 9.30 8.71
C LEU A 467 19.28 10.68 8.05
N ALA A 468 19.79 11.70 8.72
CA ALA A 468 19.94 13.05 8.19
C ALA A 468 21.24 13.69 8.65
N ARG A 469 21.73 14.65 7.87
CA ARG A 469 22.89 15.48 8.21
C ARG A 469 22.40 16.86 8.65
N VAL A 470 22.61 17.20 9.91
CA VAL A 470 22.22 18.50 10.45
C VAL A 470 23.22 19.55 10.02
N GLU A 471 22.72 20.56 9.31
CA GLU A 471 23.43 21.74 8.86
C GLU A 471 23.17 22.95 9.79
N PRO A 472 24.17 23.82 9.99
CA PRO A 472 25.48 23.88 9.30
C PRO A 472 26.58 23.01 9.92
N GLU A 473 26.28 22.20 10.94
CA GLU A 473 27.29 21.42 11.67
C GLU A 473 27.87 20.25 10.88
N GLY A 474 27.21 19.80 9.82
CA GLY A 474 27.59 18.60 9.07
C GLY A 474 27.46 17.30 9.87
N THR A 475 26.73 17.30 10.99
CA THR A 475 26.64 16.13 11.87
C THR A 475 25.57 15.17 11.37
N VAL A 476 25.97 13.93 11.05
CA VAL A 476 25.03 12.85 10.72
C VAL A 476 24.44 12.27 12.01
N MET A 477 23.11 12.13 12.05
CA MET A 477 22.39 11.49 13.14
C MET A 477 21.13 10.80 12.63
N ARG A 478 20.42 10.09 13.52
CA ARG A 478 19.11 9.53 13.21
C ARG A 478 18.13 10.67 12.91
N MET A 479 17.25 10.42 11.94
CA MET A 479 16.38 11.44 11.36
C MET A 479 15.51 12.16 12.40
N TRP A 480 14.99 11.44 13.39
CA TRP A 480 14.18 12.04 14.46
C TRP A 480 14.97 13.05 15.29
N GLU A 481 16.22 12.75 15.64
CA GLU A 481 17.10 13.66 16.38
C GLU A 481 17.44 14.91 15.56
N ALA A 482 17.59 14.76 14.25
CA ALA A 482 17.75 15.89 13.34
C ALA A 482 16.49 16.78 13.32
N ILE A 483 15.30 16.17 13.26
CA ILE A 483 14.02 16.87 13.35
C ILE A 483 13.91 17.59 14.70
N GLU A 484 14.15 16.93 15.84
CA GLU A 484 14.11 17.55 17.17
C GLU A 484 15.11 18.72 17.27
N THR A 485 16.30 18.57 16.68
CA THR A 485 17.31 19.63 16.64
C THR A 485 16.79 20.87 15.90
N TYR A 486 16.17 20.69 14.72
CA TYR A 486 15.62 21.81 13.96
C TYR A 486 14.36 22.41 14.58
N MET A 487 13.51 21.59 15.20
CA MET A 487 12.37 22.07 15.99
C MET A 487 12.85 22.97 17.14
N GLY A 488 13.90 22.57 17.87
CA GLY A 488 14.50 23.39 18.92
C GLY A 488 15.09 24.71 18.42
N ARG A 489 15.57 24.75 17.17
CA ARG A 489 16.07 25.97 16.50
C ARG A 489 14.95 26.85 15.95
N SER A 490 13.71 26.37 15.89
CA SER A 490 12.64 27.00 15.11
C SER A 490 13.07 27.30 13.66
N GLN A 491 13.83 26.38 13.07
CA GLN A 491 14.41 26.55 11.73
C GLN A 491 13.34 26.25 10.66
N PRO A 492 13.06 27.16 9.71
CA PRO A 492 12.30 26.83 8.51
C PRO A 492 13.02 25.76 7.70
N LEU A 493 12.30 24.73 7.23
CA LEU A 493 12.88 23.63 6.48
C LEU A 493 12.29 23.50 5.08
N ILE A 494 13.07 22.90 4.19
CA ILE A 494 12.68 22.45 2.85
C ILE A 494 13.02 20.96 2.68
N ILE A 495 12.30 20.27 1.80
CA ILE A 495 12.76 18.98 1.26
C ILE A 495 12.99 19.15 -0.24
N VAL A 496 14.10 18.62 -0.72
CA VAL A 496 14.38 18.52 -2.16
C VAL A 496 14.22 17.05 -2.58
N ALA A 497 13.50 16.77 -3.66
CA ALA A 497 13.23 15.40 -4.09
C ALA A 497 13.29 15.22 -5.62
N GLY A 498 13.45 13.98 -6.05
CA GLY A 498 13.37 13.59 -7.45
C GLY A 498 11.94 13.48 -7.99
N ALA A 499 11.78 12.64 -9.01
CA ALA A 499 10.48 12.39 -9.65
C ALA A 499 9.55 11.53 -8.76
N ASP A 500 8.25 11.61 -9.01
CA ASP A 500 7.21 10.79 -8.35
C ASP A 500 7.23 10.82 -6.81
N TYR A 501 7.51 11.99 -6.22
CA TYR A 501 7.55 12.17 -4.78
C TYR A 501 6.17 11.93 -4.14
N GLY A 502 6.12 11.05 -3.13
CA GLY A 502 4.92 10.74 -2.37
C GLY A 502 4.06 9.62 -2.95
N GLN A 503 4.61 8.69 -3.73
CA GLN A 503 3.82 7.62 -4.33
C GLN A 503 3.22 6.63 -3.32
N GLY A 504 2.12 5.99 -3.70
CA GLY A 504 1.51 4.90 -2.93
C GLY A 504 0.31 5.29 -2.06
N SER A 505 0.43 5.19 -0.74
CA SER A 505 -0.70 5.26 0.20
C SER A 505 -1.22 6.68 0.38
N SER A 506 -2.53 6.84 0.59
CA SER A 506 -3.16 8.14 0.88
C SER A 506 -2.90 8.70 2.28
N ARG A 507 -1.93 8.16 3.03
CA ARG A 507 -1.75 8.48 4.46
C ARG A 507 -1.34 9.94 4.65
N ASP A 508 -2.17 10.70 5.35
CA ASP A 508 -1.92 12.12 5.61
C ASP A 508 -0.74 12.36 6.56
N TRP A 509 -0.38 11.37 7.38
CA TRP A 509 0.82 11.42 8.24
C TRP A 509 2.12 11.63 7.47
N ALA A 510 2.18 11.24 6.18
CA ALA A 510 3.31 11.57 5.31
C ALA A 510 3.45 13.09 5.07
N ALA A 511 2.37 13.87 5.16
CA ALA A 511 2.38 15.33 5.10
C ALA A 511 2.41 15.96 6.50
N LYS A 512 1.64 15.42 7.47
CA LYS A 512 1.62 15.93 8.86
C LYS A 512 3.00 15.83 9.51
N GLY A 513 3.67 14.69 9.39
CA GLY A 513 5.00 14.50 9.98
C GLY A 513 6.02 15.50 9.44
N VAL A 514 6.04 15.68 8.12
CA VAL A 514 6.88 16.67 7.42
C VAL A 514 6.58 18.10 7.87
N ARG A 515 5.29 18.48 7.92
CA ARG A 515 4.89 19.82 8.36
C ARG A 515 5.25 20.07 9.82
N LEU A 516 5.03 19.08 10.69
CA LEU A 516 5.33 19.15 12.12
C LEU A 516 6.84 19.22 12.40
N ALA A 517 7.66 18.67 11.51
CA ALA A 517 9.11 18.82 11.56
C ALA A 517 9.58 20.26 11.25
N GLY A 518 8.71 21.11 10.71
CA GLY A 518 9.03 22.50 10.34
C GLY A 518 9.24 22.72 8.84
N VAL A 519 8.92 21.75 7.99
CA VAL A 519 9.02 21.90 6.54
C VAL A 519 7.90 22.80 6.02
N GLU A 520 8.29 23.84 5.30
CA GLU A 520 7.38 24.82 4.69
C GLU A 520 7.20 24.57 3.18
N VAL A 521 8.24 24.05 2.52
CA VAL A 521 8.29 23.86 1.06
C VAL A 521 8.81 22.46 0.71
N ILE A 522 8.24 21.86 -0.33
CA ILE A 522 8.85 20.71 -1.02
C ILE A 522 9.22 21.16 -2.44
N ALA A 523 10.49 21.03 -2.83
CA ALA A 523 10.95 21.24 -4.20
C ALA A 523 11.24 19.87 -4.85
N ALA A 524 10.40 19.43 -5.78
CA ALA A 524 10.52 18.10 -6.39
C ALA A 524 10.52 18.15 -7.92
N GLU A 525 11.03 17.11 -8.57
CA GLU A 525 10.92 16.98 -10.04
C GLU A 525 9.49 16.55 -10.44
N GLY A 526 8.76 15.89 -9.54
CA GLY A 526 7.35 15.57 -9.72
C GLY A 526 6.68 15.10 -8.43
N PHE A 527 5.34 15.17 -8.39
CA PHE A 527 4.53 14.77 -7.24
C PHE A 527 3.46 13.77 -7.64
N GLU A 528 3.21 12.80 -6.76
CA GLU A 528 2.02 11.97 -6.84
C GLU A 528 0.78 12.68 -6.30
N ARG A 529 -0.36 12.47 -6.98
CA ARG A 529 -1.55 13.31 -6.88
C ARG A 529 -2.08 13.46 -5.46
N ILE A 530 -2.25 12.35 -4.75
CA ILE A 530 -2.84 12.34 -3.40
C ILE A 530 -1.90 12.99 -2.39
N HIS A 531 -0.60 12.71 -2.50
CA HIS A 531 0.37 13.29 -1.58
C HIS A 531 0.50 14.80 -1.75
N ARG A 532 0.50 15.30 -3.00
CA ARG A 532 0.43 16.75 -3.28
C ARG A 532 -0.74 17.40 -2.55
N GLN A 533 -1.95 16.83 -2.66
CA GLN A 533 -3.13 17.38 -1.98
C GLN A 533 -2.98 17.35 -0.45
N ASN A 534 -2.41 16.29 0.10
CA ASN A 534 -2.15 16.20 1.54
C ASN A 534 -1.15 17.28 2.00
N LEU A 535 -0.11 17.58 1.21
CA LEU A 535 0.83 18.66 1.51
C LEU A 535 0.13 20.02 1.56
N VAL A 536 -0.69 20.33 0.55
CA VAL A 536 -1.52 21.55 0.50
C VAL A 536 -2.46 21.62 1.71
N GLY A 537 -3.13 20.52 2.03
CA GLY A 537 -4.00 20.41 3.20
C GLY A 537 -3.28 20.63 4.53
N MET A 538 -1.97 20.41 4.60
CA MET A 538 -1.13 20.71 5.77
C MET A 538 -0.43 22.07 5.68
N GLY A 539 -0.69 22.86 4.64
CA GLY A 539 -0.09 24.18 4.43
C GLY A 539 1.37 24.15 3.98
N VAL A 540 1.87 23.03 3.46
CA VAL A 540 3.20 22.92 2.82
C VAL A 540 3.07 23.29 1.34
N LEU A 541 3.99 24.11 0.82
CA LEU A 541 3.98 24.54 -0.58
C LEU A 541 4.70 23.53 -1.47
N PRO A 542 4.01 22.81 -2.38
CA PRO A 542 4.67 21.96 -3.36
C PRO A 542 5.15 22.79 -4.55
N LEU A 543 6.45 22.75 -4.83
CA LEU A 543 7.10 23.39 -5.97
C LEU A 543 7.71 22.32 -6.88
N GLN A 544 7.48 22.44 -8.18
CA GLN A 544 8.00 21.52 -9.17
C GLN A 544 9.05 22.19 -10.05
N PHE A 545 10.20 21.53 -10.25
CA PHE A 545 11.21 21.99 -11.21
C PHE A 545 10.64 21.96 -12.65
N GLU A 546 11.13 22.85 -13.51
CA GLU A 546 10.87 22.77 -14.94
C GLU A 546 11.59 21.57 -15.58
N ASP A 547 11.05 21.09 -16.71
CA ASP A 547 11.62 19.96 -17.44
C ASP A 547 13.12 20.17 -17.75
N GLY A 548 13.94 19.18 -17.38
CA GLY A 548 15.39 19.22 -17.57
C GLY A 548 16.17 19.90 -16.45
N THR A 549 15.50 20.56 -15.50
CA THR A 549 16.11 21.04 -14.25
C THR A 549 15.86 20.04 -13.14
N THR A 550 16.92 19.58 -12.48
CA THR A 550 16.84 18.59 -11.40
C THR A 550 17.74 18.98 -10.23
N ARG A 551 17.56 18.31 -9.10
CA ARG A 551 18.49 18.46 -7.96
C ARG A 551 19.94 18.13 -8.34
N ILE A 552 20.13 17.26 -9.34
CA ILE A 552 21.43 16.83 -9.84
C ILE A 552 22.04 17.89 -10.76
N THR A 553 21.28 18.44 -11.72
CA THR A 553 21.79 19.50 -12.61
C THR A 553 22.10 20.78 -11.84
N LEU A 554 21.36 21.01 -10.76
CA LEU A 554 21.61 22.08 -9.80
C LEU A 554 22.68 21.72 -8.77
N GLY A 555 23.23 20.51 -8.76
CA GLY A 555 24.28 20.09 -7.83
C GLY A 555 23.95 20.37 -6.36
N ILE A 556 22.71 20.10 -5.94
CA ILE A 556 22.25 20.30 -4.56
C ILE A 556 22.87 19.21 -3.69
N ASP A 557 23.58 19.60 -2.62
CA ASP A 557 24.24 18.65 -1.69
C ASP A 557 23.75 18.73 -0.24
N GLY A 558 22.86 19.69 0.04
CA GLY A 558 22.23 19.90 1.32
C GLY A 558 22.88 20.99 2.16
N THR A 559 24.05 21.51 1.79
CA THR A 559 24.73 22.59 2.54
C THR A 559 24.11 23.97 2.31
N GLU A 560 23.27 24.09 1.29
CA GLU A 560 22.65 25.34 0.87
C GLU A 560 21.55 25.84 1.83
N THR A 561 21.16 27.09 1.64
CA THR A 561 19.91 27.63 2.18
C THR A 561 19.01 28.10 1.06
N PHE A 562 17.69 28.10 1.31
CA PHE A 562 16.68 28.29 0.27
C PHE A 562 15.69 29.40 0.64
N ASN A 563 15.33 30.20 -0.35
CA ASN A 563 14.23 31.17 -0.27
C ASN A 563 13.24 30.92 -1.41
N VAL A 564 11.96 31.21 -1.20
CA VAL A 564 10.95 31.25 -2.26
C VAL A 564 10.34 32.64 -2.33
N SER A 565 10.15 33.14 -3.55
CA SER A 565 9.51 34.44 -3.81
C SER A 565 8.62 34.39 -5.06
N GLY A 566 7.67 35.32 -5.12
CA GLY A 566 6.69 35.43 -6.20
C GLY A 566 5.26 35.54 -5.68
N GLU A 567 4.33 35.89 -6.56
CA GLU A 567 2.90 35.95 -6.25
C GLU A 567 2.27 34.56 -6.40
N ILE A 568 1.54 34.11 -5.38
CA ILE A 568 0.93 32.78 -5.36
C ILE A 568 -0.45 32.84 -6.01
N PHE A 569 -0.59 32.15 -7.14
CA PHE A 569 -1.86 31.83 -7.78
C PHE A 569 -1.76 30.42 -8.40
N PRO A 570 -2.87 29.83 -8.88
CA PRO A 570 -2.83 28.46 -9.37
C PRO A 570 -1.81 28.27 -10.48
N ARG A 571 -0.88 27.32 -10.30
CA ARG A 571 0.20 27.01 -11.24
C ARG A 571 1.15 28.18 -11.57
N ALA A 572 1.25 29.18 -10.69
CA ALA A 572 2.18 30.29 -10.84
C ALA A 572 3.63 29.82 -10.99
N VAL A 573 4.44 30.59 -11.71
CA VAL A 573 5.90 30.42 -11.72
C VAL A 573 6.47 31.23 -10.58
N LEU A 574 7.07 30.55 -9.60
CA LEU A 574 7.74 31.14 -8.44
C LEU A 574 9.25 30.99 -8.59
N THR A 575 10.03 31.79 -7.86
CA THR A 575 11.49 31.71 -7.87
C THR A 575 11.98 31.04 -6.60
N LEU A 576 12.70 29.92 -6.76
CA LEU A 576 13.50 29.31 -5.69
C LEU A 576 14.94 29.87 -5.78
N THR A 577 15.35 30.63 -4.78
CA THR A 577 16.73 31.10 -4.64
C THR A 577 17.53 30.11 -3.81
N ILE A 578 18.54 29.50 -4.40
CA ILE A 578 19.48 28.57 -3.77
C ILE A 578 20.74 29.34 -3.41
N ILE A 579 21.04 29.46 -2.12
CA ILE A 579 22.22 30.17 -1.61
C ILE A 579 23.24 29.13 -1.17
N ARG A 580 24.36 29.04 -1.88
CA ARG A 580 25.46 28.11 -1.61
C ARG A 580 26.22 28.49 -0.35
N ALA A 581 26.96 27.54 0.21
CA ALA A 581 27.89 27.79 1.31
C ALA A 581 28.97 28.85 0.96
N SER A 582 29.31 28.99 -0.33
CA SER A 582 30.21 30.05 -0.83
C SER A 582 29.61 31.46 -0.79
N GLY A 583 28.28 31.57 -0.59
CA GLY A 583 27.52 32.81 -0.72
C GLY A 583 27.01 33.10 -2.14
N GLU A 584 27.38 32.29 -3.13
CA GLU A 584 26.81 32.36 -4.48
C GLU A 584 25.31 32.00 -4.44
N SER A 585 24.50 32.74 -5.18
CA SER A 585 23.06 32.48 -5.30
C SER A 585 22.68 32.09 -6.72
N VAL A 586 21.85 31.06 -6.86
CA VAL A 586 21.23 30.65 -8.12
C VAL A 586 19.72 30.80 -7.99
N GLU A 587 19.09 31.46 -8.96
CA GLU A 587 17.64 31.56 -9.04
C GLU A 587 17.10 30.52 -10.02
N VAL A 588 16.11 29.75 -9.57
CA VAL A 588 15.51 28.66 -10.33
C VAL A 588 14.01 28.90 -10.44
N PRO A 589 13.44 28.98 -11.66
CA PRO A 589 12.00 29.04 -11.84
C PRO A 589 11.37 27.70 -11.45
N MET A 590 10.26 27.76 -10.71
CA MET A 590 9.54 26.61 -10.19
C MET A 590 8.05 26.77 -10.48
N THR A 591 7.40 25.69 -10.92
CA THR A 591 5.93 25.66 -11.00
C THR A 591 5.35 25.45 -9.61
N CYS A 592 4.53 26.38 -9.14
CA CYS A 592 3.71 26.23 -7.94
C CYS A 592 2.64 25.16 -8.16
N ARG A 593 2.68 24.06 -7.42
CA ARG A 593 1.73 22.94 -7.57
C ARG A 593 0.49 23.09 -6.69
N LEU A 594 0.03 24.33 -6.52
CA LEU A 594 -1.35 24.65 -6.17
C LEU A 594 -2.12 24.65 -7.48
N ASP A 595 -2.90 23.58 -7.73
CA ASP A 595 -3.41 23.31 -9.07
C ASP A 595 -4.75 24.04 -9.33
N THR A 596 -5.40 24.53 -8.27
CA THR A 596 -6.72 25.20 -8.33
C THR A 596 -6.78 26.43 -7.42
N ALA A 597 -7.79 27.29 -7.61
CA ALA A 597 -8.04 28.42 -6.71
C ALA A 597 -8.39 27.97 -5.28
N GLU A 598 -9.02 26.81 -5.14
CA GLU A 598 -9.32 26.21 -3.83
C GLU A 598 -8.03 25.78 -3.11
N ASP A 599 -7.07 25.20 -3.84
CA ASP A 599 -5.75 24.86 -3.26
C ASP A 599 -5.06 26.10 -2.69
N VAL A 600 -5.14 27.24 -3.39
CA VAL A 600 -4.60 28.52 -2.91
C VAL A 600 -5.32 28.99 -1.65
N THR A 601 -6.66 28.95 -1.65
CA THR A 601 -7.48 29.34 -0.50
C THR A 601 -7.16 28.50 0.75
N VAL A 602 -7.01 27.18 0.58
CA VAL A 602 -6.63 26.26 1.66
C VAL A 602 -5.20 26.52 2.13
N TYR A 603 -4.26 26.71 1.20
CA TYR A 603 -2.87 27.01 1.54
C TYR A 603 -2.76 28.33 2.31
N ASP A 604 -3.38 29.41 1.85
CA ASP A 604 -3.29 30.74 2.47
C ASP A 604 -3.82 30.73 3.91
N ALA A 605 -4.89 29.97 4.17
CA ALA A 605 -5.42 29.78 5.51
C ALA A 605 -4.46 29.07 6.48
N GLY A 606 -3.39 28.42 5.98
CA GLY A 606 -2.44 27.63 6.76
C GLY A 606 -2.65 26.12 6.65
N GLY A 607 -3.55 25.68 5.77
CA GLY A 607 -3.99 24.29 5.60
C GLY A 607 -5.47 24.11 5.94
N VAL A 608 -5.99 22.91 5.67
CA VAL A 608 -7.44 22.61 5.73
C VAL A 608 -8.02 22.73 7.14
N LEU A 609 -7.25 22.37 8.18
CA LEU A 609 -7.70 22.48 9.56
C LEU A 609 -7.82 23.95 10.00
N GLN A 610 -6.86 24.79 9.59
CA GLN A 610 -6.91 26.22 9.90
C GLN A 610 -8.03 26.91 9.14
N ARG A 611 -8.23 26.54 7.87
CA ARG A 611 -9.37 27.00 7.07
C ARG A 611 -10.70 26.68 7.77
N PHE A 612 -10.88 25.43 8.18
CA PHE A 612 -12.07 25.01 8.90
C PHE A 612 -12.29 25.80 10.19
N ALA A 613 -11.24 26.07 10.96
CA ALA A 613 -11.35 26.87 12.19
C ALA A 613 -11.73 28.33 11.90
N GLN A 614 -11.17 28.95 10.86
CA GLN A 614 -11.55 30.29 10.42
C GLN A 614 -13.03 30.32 10.01
N ASP A 615 -13.46 29.40 9.14
CA ASP A 615 -14.85 29.31 8.69
C ASP A 615 -15.81 29.05 9.86
N PHE A 616 -15.43 28.20 10.83
CA PHE A 616 -16.24 27.94 12.02
C PHE A 616 -16.36 29.17 12.93
N LEU A 617 -15.29 29.92 13.13
CA LEU A 617 -15.31 31.15 13.94
C LEU A 617 -16.11 32.26 13.25
N GLU A 618 -15.98 32.42 11.93
CA GLU A 618 -16.76 33.38 11.14
C GLU A 618 -18.26 33.08 11.21
N ASN A 619 -18.66 31.81 11.05
CA ASN A 619 -20.07 31.40 11.09
C ASN A 619 -20.71 31.50 12.48
N ASN A 620 -19.92 31.46 13.57
CA ASN A 620 -20.43 31.62 14.93
C ASN A 620 -20.31 33.07 15.47
N ALA A 621 -19.61 33.94 14.74
CA ALA A 621 -19.57 35.38 15.01
C ALA A 621 -20.72 36.14 14.33
N ALA A 622 -21.29 35.57 13.25
CA ALA A 622 -22.53 36.00 12.60
C ALA A 622 -23.77 35.49 13.34
#